data_AF-A0A538NAD2-F1
#
_entry.id   AF-A0A538NAD2-F1
#
_cell.length_a   1.000
_cell.length_b   1.000
_cell.length_c   1.000
_cell.angle_alpha   90.00
_cell.angle_beta   90.00
_cell.angle_gamma   90.00
#
_symmetry.space_group_name_H-M   'P 1'
#
loop_
_entity.id
_entity.type
_entity.pdbx_description
1 polymer ?
#
loop_
_entity_poly.entity_id
_entity_poly.type
_entity_poly.pdbx_seq_one_letter_code
_entity_poly.pdbx_strand_id
1 'polypeptide(L)'
;MCLRLLLSYYRDPLAWYGALVSLLVLAYAGGAVMFVLHAEILGELGPAIDPVEHWALDSTLGFVGLAPVVAVIVPLAAWAVRHPEDASVATLPCAIVGGTAFGLALAPAPIAHDLLVGRGTWLANHVTELFGGTAAPHEHGTGDTVPQSLSIAMQVLVGIPAYTLLLWVALYLVQASLRHRTALQHAGAVLSEVDS
;
A
#
# COMPACT_ATOMS: atom_id res chain seq x y z
N MET A 1 -19.79 -7.40 -15.46
CA MET A 1 -20.26 -6.62 -14.29
C MET A 1 -19.12 -5.81 -13.67
N CYS A 2 -18.00 -6.45 -13.29
CA CYS A 2 -16.86 -5.81 -12.64
C CYS A 2 -16.27 -4.59 -13.41
N LEU A 3 -16.02 -4.71 -14.72
CA LEU A 3 -15.49 -3.59 -15.52
C LEU A 3 -16.39 -2.35 -15.50
N ARG A 4 -17.71 -2.51 -15.56
CA ARG A 4 -18.66 -1.38 -15.53
C ARG A 4 -18.63 -0.67 -14.17
N LEU A 5 -18.46 -1.43 -13.10
CA LEU A 5 -18.31 -0.89 -11.74
C LEU A 5 -17.02 -0.07 -11.63
N LEU A 6 -15.88 -0.63 -12.07
CA LEU A 6 -14.59 0.08 -12.04
C LEU A 6 -14.64 1.38 -12.85
N LEU A 7 -15.15 1.31 -14.08
CA LEU A 7 -15.31 2.49 -14.94
C LEU A 7 -16.26 3.53 -14.34
N SER A 8 -17.33 3.10 -13.67
CA SER A 8 -18.25 4.02 -13.00
C SER A 8 -17.62 4.66 -11.75
N TYR A 9 -16.81 3.93 -11.01
CA TYR A 9 -16.14 4.43 -9.81
C TYR A 9 -15.09 5.49 -10.17
N TYR A 10 -14.23 5.20 -11.15
CA TYR A 10 -13.16 6.10 -11.59
C TYR A 10 -13.59 7.20 -12.55
N ARG A 11 -14.90 7.35 -12.81
CA ARG A 11 -15.45 8.54 -13.48
C ARG A 11 -15.41 9.77 -12.58
N ASP A 12 -15.36 9.58 -11.26
CA ASP A 12 -15.19 10.66 -10.30
C ASP A 12 -13.69 10.95 -10.09
N PRO A 13 -13.20 12.19 -10.34
CA PRO A 13 -11.82 12.57 -10.04
C PRO A 13 -11.41 12.36 -8.58
N LEU A 14 -12.36 12.44 -7.64
CA LEU A 14 -12.08 12.20 -6.22
C LEU A 14 -11.76 10.73 -5.93
N ALA A 15 -12.28 9.80 -6.73
CA ALA A 15 -11.94 8.39 -6.63
C ALA A 15 -10.47 8.13 -6.97
N TRP A 16 -9.92 8.83 -7.97
CA TRP A 16 -8.49 8.77 -8.31
C TRP A 16 -7.61 9.32 -7.20
N TYR A 17 -8.02 10.45 -6.61
CA TYR A 17 -7.33 11.00 -5.45
C TYR A 17 -7.35 10.02 -4.27
N GLY A 18 -8.50 9.41 -3.97
CA GLY A 18 -8.61 8.40 -2.92
C GLY A 18 -7.74 7.17 -3.17
N ALA A 19 -7.68 6.69 -4.41
CA ALA A 19 -6.81 5.59 -4.81
C ALA A 19 -5.32 5.95 -4.64
N LEU A 20 -4.92 7.16 -5.05
CA LEU A 20 -3.54 7.64 -4.88
C LEU A 20 -3.15 7.74 -3.40
N VAL A 21 -3.99 8.34 -2.56
CA VAL A 21 -3.72 8.44 -1.11
C VAL A 21 -3.62 7.05 -0.48
N SER A 22 -4.55 6.16 -0.83
CA SER A 22 -4.53 4.77 -0.34
C SER A 22 -3.26 4.05 -0.78
N LEU A 23 -2.85 4.21 -2.04
CA LEU A 23 -1.63 3.61 -2.57
C LEU A 23 -0.39 4.13 -1.85
N LEU A 24 -0.27 5.44 -1.62
CA LEU A 24 0.85 6.03 -0.89
C LEU A 24 0.94 5.49 0.54
N VAL A 25 -0.18 5.49 1.27
CA VAL A 25 -0.21 5.00 2.66
C VAL A 25 0.11 3.50 2.71
N LEU A 26 -0.51 2.68 1.86
CA LEU A 26 -0.31 1.24 1.85
C LEU A 26 1.10 0.86 1.39
N ALA A 27 1.66 1.55 0.38
CA ALA A 27 2.98 1.23 -0.14
C ALA A 27 4.11 1.64 0.82
N TYR A 28 4.05 2.85 1.40
CA TYR A 28 5.15 3.35 2.23
C TYR A 28 5.01 3.00 3.71
N ALA A 29 3.84 3.27 4.31
CA ALA A 29 3.62 2.92 5.70
C ALA A 29 3.44 1.41 5.87
N GLY A 30 2.71 0.77 4.94
CA GLY A 30 2.64 -0.70 4.89
C GLY A 30 4.00 -1.31 4.55
N GLY A 31 4.73 -0.74 3.59
CA GLY A 31 6.10 -1.14 3.27
C GLY A 31 7.03 -1.08 4.48
N ALA A 32 6.89 -0.08 5.37
CA ALA A 32 7.69 -0.01 6.60
C ALA A 32 7.37 -1.16 7.57
N VAL A 33 6.08 -1.48 7.74
CA VAL A 33 5.66 -2.62 8.58
C VAL A 33 6.19 -3.94 8.01
N MET A 34 6.08 -4.13 6.69
CA MET A 34 6.57 -5.33 6.02
C MET A 34 8.09 -5.40 6.04
N PHE A 35 8.79 -4.28 5.88
CA PHE A 35 10.24 -4.23 5.96
C PHE A 35 10.74 -4.68 7.34
N VAL A 36 10.13 -4.20 8.43
CA VAL A 36 10.45 -4.68 9.78
C VAL A 36 10.16 -6.18 9.93
N LEU A 37 9.03 -6.65 9.40
CA LEU A 37 8.71 -8.08 9.44
C LEU A 37 9.76 -8.91 8.70
N HIS A 38 10.07 -8.56 7.46
CA HIS A 38 10.90 -9.37 6.59
C HIS A 38 12.39 -9.21 6.92
N ALA A 39 12.90 -7.99 7.01
CA ALA A 39 14.33 -7.76 7.26
C ALA A 39 14.74 -8.02 8.72
N GLU A 40 13.96 -7.56 9.70
CA GLU A 40 14.37 -7.62 11.12
C GLU A 40 13.87 -8.88 11.82
N ILE A 41 12.62 -9.28 11.59
CA ILE A 41 12.00 -10.43 12.29
C ILE A 41 12.32 -11.74 11.57
N LEU A 42 12.19 -11.80 10.24
CA LEU A 42 12.43 -13.01 9.45
C LEU A 42 13.88 -13.10 8.95
N GLY A 43 14.64 -12.01 8.98
CA GLY A 43 16.04 -11.99 8.56
C GLY A 43 16.21 -12.12 7.04
N GLU A 44 15.19 -11.79 6.26
CA GLU A 44 15.25 -11.80 4.79
C GLU A 44 16.24 -10.75 4.30
N LEU A 45 17.06 -11.13 3.33
CA LEU A 45 18.15 -10.32 2.83
C LEU A 45 17.78 -9.69 1.49
N GLY A 46 18.03 -8.38 1.37
CA GLY A 46 17.99 -7.67 0.09
C GLY A 46 19.34 -7.06 -0.29
N PRO A 47 19.33 -5.94 -1.05
CA PRO A 47 20.53 -5.23 -1.45
C PRO A 47 21.38 -4.85 -0.22
N ALA A 48 22.70 -4.88 -0.36
CA ALA A 48 23.63 -4.48 0.70
C ALA A 48 23.79 -2.95 0.73
N ILE A 49 22.70 -2.25 1.08
CA ILE A 49 22.61 -0.79 1.19
C ILE A 49 22.05 -0.40 2.58
N ASP A 50 21.96 0.90 2.87
CA ASP A 50 21.40 1.36 4.15
C ASP A 50 19.94 0.87 4.30
N PRO A 51 19.49 0.46 5.50
CA PRO A 51 18.13 -0.02 5.71
C PRO A 51 17.03 0.96 5.26
N VAL A 52 17.27 2.27 5.38
CA VAL A 52 16.30 3.28 4.93
C VAL A 52 16.21 3.31 3.41
N GLU A 53 17.33 3.15 2.71
CA GLU A 53 17.38 3.09 1.24
C GLU A 53 16.72 1.81 0.71
N HIS A 54 16.95 0.68 1.39
CA HIS A 54 16.32 -0.59 1.07
C HIS A 54 14.80 -0.54 1.26
N TRP A 55 14.33 -0.01 2.40
CA TRP A 55 12.90 0.22 2.62
C TRP A 55 12.29 1.13 1.55
N ALA A 56 13.00 2.21 1.16
CA ALA A 56 12.52 3.12 0.13
C ALA A 56 12.45 2.46 -1.25
N LEU A 57 13.42 1.62 -1.60
CA LEU A 57 13.41 0.81 -2.82
C LEU A 57 12.20 -0.13 -2.85
N ASP A 58 12.03 -0.93 -1.80
CA ASP A 58 10.94 -1.90 -1.67
C ASP A 58 9.57 -1.21 -1.70
N SER A 59 9.43 -0.09 -0.99
CA SER A 59 8.20 0.70 -0.98
C SER A 59 7.90 1.31 -2.35
N THR A 60 8.92 1.71 -3.11
CA THR A 60 8.75 2.24 -4.48
C THR A 60 8.34 1.16 -5.45
N LEU A 61 8.96 -0.03 -5.38
CA LEU A 61 8.56 -1.19 -6.17
C LEU A 61 7.14 -1.64 -5.80
N GLY A 62 6.82 -1.64 -4.51
CA GLY A 62 5.48 -1.88 -3.98
C GLY A 62 4.48 -0.85 -4.50
N PHE A 63 4.82 0.44 -4.52
CA PHE A 63 3.95 1.49 -5.05
C PHE A 63 3.57 1.21 -6.52
N VAL A 64 4.55 0.85 -7.36
CA VAL A 64 4.30 0.55 -8.78
C VAL A 64 3.55 -0.77 -8.95
N GLY A 65 4.00 -1.83 -8.28
CA GLY A 65 3.46 -3.18 -8.41
C GLY A 65 2.06 -3.34 -7.81
N LEU A 66 1.76 -2.60 -6.73
CA LEU A 66 0.47 -2.69 -6.02
C LEU A 66 -0.56 -1.68 -6.51
N ALA A 67 -0.17 -0.69 -7.33
CA ALA A 67 -1.10 0.24 -7.96
C ALA A 67 -2.32 -0.45 -8.60
N PRO A 68 -2.17 -1.47 -9.49
CA PRO A 68 -3.32 -2.17 -10.06
C PRO A 68 -4.15 -2.93 -9.01
N VAL A 69 -3.51 -3.45 -7.96
CA VAL A 69 -4.18 -4.17 -6.86
C VAL A 69 -5.07 -3.21 -6.08
N VAL A 70 -4.54 -2.06 -5.64
CA VAL A 70 -5.31 -1.00 -4.96
C VAL A 70 -6.44 -0.50 -5.87
N ALA A 71 -6.14 -0.28 -7.16
CA ALA A 71 -7.11 0.23 -8.11
C ALA A 71 -8.33 -0.69 -8.26
N VAL A 72 -8.17 -2.00 -8.04
CA VAL A 72 -9.26 -2.98 -8.06
C VAL A 72 -9.90 -3.18 -6.69
N ILE A 73 -9.10 -3.31 -5.62
CA ILE A 73 -9.60 -3.67 -4.29
C ILE A 73 -10.44 -2.56 -3.66
N VAL A 74 -9.99 -1.31 -3.73
CA VAL A 74 -10.70 -0.18 -3.11
C VAL A 74 -12.14 -0.03 -3.62
N PRO A 75 -12.42 0.01 -4.95
CA PRO A 75 -13.79 0.10 -5.44
C PRO A 75 -14.62 -1.14 -5.12
N LEU A 76 -14.02 -2.33 -5.12
CA LEU A 76 -14.72 -3.55 -4.75
C LEU A 76 -15.11 -3.56 -3.27
N ALA A 77 -14.22 -3.12 -2.39
CA ALA A 77 -14.49 -2.98 -0.96
C ALA A 77 -15.60 -1.96 -0.71
N ALA A 78 -15.53 -0.79 -1.36
CA ALA A 78 -16.55 0.23 -1.26
C ALA A 78 -17.93 -0.26 -1.77
N TRP A 79 -17.95 -1.02 -2.87
CA TRP A 79 -19.17 -1.62 -3.39
C TRP A 79 -19.74 -2.69 -2.45
N ALA A 80 -18.90 -3.56 -1.90
CA ALA A 80 -19.31 -4.67 -1.05
C ALA A 80 -20.01 -4.21 0.25
N VAL A 81 -19.67 -3.01 0.75
CA VAL A 81 -20.23 -2.45 1.98
C VAL A 81 -21.24 -1.33 1.73
N ARG A 82 -21.54 -1.01 0.47
CA ARG A 82 -22.49 0.04 0.13
C ARG A 82 -23.92 -0.46 0.30
N HIS A 83 -24.70 0.24 1.11
CA HIS A 83 -26.15 0.06 1.15
C HIS A 83 -26.85 0.91 0.07
N PRO A 84 -27.92 0.41 -0.57
CA PRO A 84 -28.63 1.16 -1.62
C PRO A 84 -29.23 2.49 -1.15
N GLU A 85 -29.58 2.57 0.13
CA GLU A 85 -30.22 3.74 0.74
C GLU A 85 -29.22 4.78 1.23
N ASP A 86 -27.93 4.42 1.35
CA ASP A 86 -26.91 5.30 1.89
C ASP A 86 -26.23 6.13 0.79
N ALA A 87 -26.15 7.43 1.03
CA ALA A 87 -25.39 8.37 0.19
C ALA A 87 -23.87 8.23 0.37
N SER A 88 -23.41 7.60 1.45
CA SER A 88 -21.98 7.49 1.81
C SER A 88 -21.58 6.07 2.16
N VAL A 89 -20.34 5.70 1.83
CA VAL A 89 -19.75 4.40 2.18
C VAL A 89 -19.20 4.45 3.62
N ALA A 90 -19.56 3.47 4.44
CA ALA A 90 -19.04 3.36 5.80
C ALA A 90 -17.53 3.07 5.81
N THR A 91 -16.73 3.97 6.40
CA THR A 91 -15.27 3.93 6.35
C THR A 91 -14.68 2.65 6.96
N LEU A 92 -15.12 2.28 8.16
CA LEU A 92 -14.55 1.15 8.89
C LEU A 92 -14.88 -0.20 8.21
N PRO A 93 -16.13 -0.52 7.83
CA PRO A 93 -16.43 -1.72 7.06
C PRO A 93 -15.65 -1.78 5.74
N CYS A 94 -15.54 -0.67 5.01
CA CYS A 94 -14.76 -0.58 3.77
C CYS A 94 -13.28 -0.91 4.03
N ALA A 95 -12.71 -0.38 5.10
CA ALA A 95 -11.32 -0.65 5.49
C ALA A 95 -11.09 -2.10 5.89
N ILE A 96 -12.03 -2.75 6.59
CA ILE A 96 -11.93 -4.16 6.96
C ILE A 96 -11.95 -5.04 5.71
N VAL A 97 -12.92 -4.84 4.82
CA VAL A 97 -13.04 -5.63 3.58
C VAL A 97 -11.82 -5.39 2.67
N GLY A 98 -11.48 -4.13 2.44
CA GLY A 98 -10.37 -3.75 1.56
C GLY A 98 -9.01 -4.16 2.13
N GLY A 99 -8.76 -3.94 3.41
CA GLY A 99 -7.51 -4.30 4.09
C GLY A 99 -7.31 -5.81 4.14
N THR A 100 -8.37 -6.58 4.40
CA THR A 100 -8.33 -8.04 4.35
C THR A 100 -8.02 -8.54 2.93
N ALA A 101 -8.76 -8.04 1.93
CA ALA A 101 -8.53 -8.42 0.53
C ALA A 101 -7.10 -8.05 0.08
N PHE A 102 -6.60 -6.89 0.50
CA PHE A 102 -5.25 -6.43 0.19
C PHE A 102 -4.19 -7.31 0.85
N GLY A 103 -4.30 -7.58 2.16
CA GLY A 103 -3.38 -8.48 2.87
C GLY A 103 -3.31 -9.88 2.25
N LEU A 104 -4.45 -10.42 1.80
CA LEU A 104 -4.48 -11.69 1.06
C LEU A 104 -3.86 -11.59 -0.34
N ALA A 105 -4.11 -10.50 -1.06
CA ALA A 105 -3.50 -10.27 -2.38
C ALA A 105 -1.97 -10.12 -2.30
N LEU A 106 -1.45 -9.68 -1.16
CA LEU A 106 -0.03 -9.56 -0.87
C LEU A 106 0.60 -10.83 -0.28
N ALA A 107 -0.17 -11.90 -0.05
CA ALA A 107 0.37 -13.17 0.43
C ALA A 107 1.58 -13.68 -0.38
N PRO A 108 1.61 -13.62 -1.73
CA PRO A 108 2.77 -14.06 -2.51
C PRO A 108 3.88 -12.99 -2.63
N ALA A 109 3.75 -11.81 -2.00
CA ALA A 109 4.73 -10.74 -2.10
C ALA A 109 6.16 -11.15 -1.68
N PRO A 110 6.38 -11.98 -0.65
CA PRO A 110 7.73 -12.42 -0.29
C PRO A 110 8.44 -13.13 -1.45
N ILE A 111 7.71 -13.98 -2.20
CA ILE A 111 8.27 -14.64 -3.39
C ILE A 111 8.67 -13.61 -4.46
N ALA A 112 7.83 -12.61 -4.69
CA ALA A 112 8.13 -11.56 -5.67
C ALA A 112 9.32 -10.71 -5.23
N HIS A 113 9.45 -10.44 -3.93
CA HIS A 113 10.59 -9.75 -3.33
C HIS A 113 11.87 -10.55 -3.56
N ASP A 114 11.92 -11.81 -3.13
CA ASP A 114 13.10 -12.68 -3.28
C ASP A 114 13.60 -12.77 -4.73
N LEU A 115 12.66 -12.85 -5.68
CA LEU A 115 12.99 -12.95 -7.11
C LEU A 115 13.50 -11.65 -7.73
N LEU A 116 13.08 -10.50 -7.19
CA LEU A 116 13.37 -9.18 -7.78
C LEU A 116 14.46 -8.43 -7.02
N VAL A 117 14.38 -8.38 -5.70
CA VAL A 117 15.24 -7.59 -4.82
C VAL A 117 15.93 -8.41 -3.74
N GLY A 118 15.68 -9.71 -3.68
CA GLY A 118 16.45 -10.63 -2.85
C GLY A 118 17.96 -10.50 -3.12
N ARG A 119 18.77 -10.67 -2.08
CA ARG A 119 20.24 -10.54 -2.18
C ARG A 119 20.79 -11.38 -3.33
N GLY A 120 21.74 -10.83 -4.10
CA GLY A 120 22.36 -11.56 -5.22
C GLY A 120 21.50 -11.65 -6.48
N THR A 121 20.28 -11.11 -6.49
CA THR A 121 19.53 -10.87 -7.74
C THR A 121 20.18 -9.75 -8.56
N TRP A 122 19.84 -9.69 -9.86
CA TRP A 122 20.39 -8.67 -10.75
C TRP A 122 20.11 -7.25 -10.26
N LEU A 123 18.87 -6.96 -9.87
CA LEU A 123 18.48 -5.63 -9.41
C LEU A 123 19.12 -5.31 -8.06
N ALA A 124 19.17 -6.26 -7.12
CA ALA A 124 19.82 -6.02 -5.82
C ALA A 124 21.29 -5.68 -5.98
N ASN A 125 22.02 -6.43 -6.81
CA ASN A 125 23.43 -6.17 -7.08
C ASN A 125 23.63 -4.81 -7.76
N HIS A 126 22.80 -4.48 -8.75
CA HIS A 126 22.91 -3.21 -9.46
C HIS A 126 22.66 -2.02 -8.53
N VAL A 127 21.66 -2.11 -7.65
CA VAL A 127 21.41 -1.07 -6.64
C VAL A 127 22.56 -0.99 -5.65
N THR A 128 23.07 -2.12 -5.14
CA THR A 128 24.24 -2.14 -4.26
C THR A 128 25.45 -1.43 -4.88
N GLU A 129 25.74 -1.70 -6.15
CA GLU A 129 26.83 -1.04 -6.89
C GLU A 129 26.60 0.47 -7.06
N LEU A 130 25.36 0.89 -7.36
CA LEU A 130 25.00 2.31 -7.50
C LEU A 130 25.23 3.10 -6.21
N PHE A 131 25.06 2.48 -5.05
CA PHE A 131 25.30 3.07 -3.73
C PHE A 131 26.74 2.84 -3.23
N GLY A 132 27.65 2.36 -4.09
CA GLY A 132 29.08 2.21 -3.78
C GLY A 132 29.43 0.95 -2.98
N GLY A 133 28.49 0.03 -2.82
CA GLY A 133 28.73 -1.30 -2.24
C GLY A 133 29.34 -2.27 -3.24
N THR A 134 29.94 -3.35 -2.75
CA THR A 134 30.37 -4.48 -3.57
C THR A 134 29.23 -5.48 -3.70
N ALA A 135 28.88 -5.87 -4.94
CA ALA A 135 27.91 -6.93 -5.17
C ALA A 135 28.29 -8.18 -4.36
N ALA A 136 27.39 -8.60 -3.48
CA ALA A 136 27.58 -9.81 -2.72
C ALA A 136 27.03 -11.01 -3.52
N PRO A 137 27.69 -12.17 -3.47
CA PRO A 137 27.08 -13.40 -3.96
C PRO A 137 25.75 -13.65 -3.21
N HIS A 138 24.94 -14.57 -3.74
CA HIS A 138 23.77 -15.10 -3.03
C HIS A 138 24.25 -15.74 -1.72
N GLU A 139 24.31 -14.96 -0.65
CA GLU A 139 24.64 -15.46 0.68
C GLU A 139 23.36 -15.98 1.30
N HIS A 140 23.39 -17.25 1.73
CA HIS A 140 22.34 -17.78 2.56
C HIS A 140 22.41 -17.06 3.90
N GLY A 141 21.53 -16.10 4.11
CA GLY A 141 21.41 -15.42 5.39
C GLY A 141 20.95 -16.43 6.45
N THR A 142 20.99 -16.03 7.72
CA THR A 142 20.22 -16.74 8.74
C THR A 142 18.71 -16.83 8.40
N GLY A 143 18.22 -15.93 7.53
CA GLY A 143 16.87 -15.94 6.94
C GLY A 143 16.60 -17.08 5.94
N ASP A 144 17.61 -17.70 5.32
CA ASP A 144 17.42 -18.84 4.39
C ASP A 144 16.89 -20.11 5.10
N THR A 145 16.84 -20.08 6.43
CA THR A 145 16.22 -21.13 7.24
C THR A 145 14.71 -20.96 7.41
N VAL A 146 14.15 -19.78 7.12
CA VAL A 146 12.72 -19.52 7.24
C VAL A 146 12.02 -20.11 6.01
N PRO A 147 11.11 -21.09 6.18
CA PRO A 147 10.39 -21.64 5.05
C PRO A 147 9.51 -20.57 4.40
N GLN A 148 9.45 -20.53 3.05
CA GLN A 148 8.59 -19.58 2.32
C GLN A 148 7.13 -19.62 2.80
N SER A 149 6.63 -20.80 3.15
CA SER A 149 5.27 -20.97 3.66
C SER A 149 5.04 -20.23 4.98
N LEU A 150 6.05 -20.15 5.85
CA LEU A 150 5.99 -19.40 7.09
C LEU A 150 6.05 -17.89 6.80
N SER A 151 6.93 -17.44 5.91
CA SER A 151 6.99 -16.03 5.48
C SER A 151 5.64 -15.57 4.91
N ILE A 152 5.02 -16.35 4.03
CA ILE A 152 3.66 -16.10 3.50
C ILE A 152 2.59 -16.10 4.61
N ALA A 153 2.65 -17.05 5.55
CA ALA A 153 1.69 -17.10 6.65
C ALA A 153 1.80 -15.87 7.56
N MET A 154 3.02 -15.43 7.87
CA MET A 154 3.30 -14.23 8.65
C MET A 154 2.89 -12.96 7.91
N GLN A 155 3.13 -12.90 6.60
CA GLN A 155 2.67 -11.83 5.72
C GLN A 155 1.16 -11.64 5.81
N VAL A 156 0.39 -12.73 5.78
CA VAL A 156 -1.08 -12.67 5.93
C VAL A 156 -1.48 -12.28 7.36
N LEU A 157 -0.87 -12.92 8.36
CA LEU A 157 -1.21 -12.73 9.78
C LEU A 157 -0.97 -11.29 10.25
N VAL A 158 0.15 -10.70 9.85
CA VAL A 158 0.53 -9.32 10.18
C VAL A 158 -0.08 -8.34 9.19
N GLY A 159 -0.13 -8.70 7.91
CA GLY A 159 -0.63 -7.85 6.83
C GLY A 159 -2.11 -7.50 6.99
N ILE A 160 -2.99 -8.47 7.23
CA ILE A 160 -4.45 -8.18 7.35
C ILE A 160 -4.74 -7.08 8.39
N PRO A 161 -4.29 -7.18 9.66
CA PRO A 161 -4.56 -6.13 10.63
C PRO A 161 -3.87 -4.81 10.27
N ALA A 162 -2.61 -4.85 9.80
CA ALA A 162 -1.88 -3.65 9.41
C ALA A 162 -2.58 -2.91 8.25
N TYR A 163 -2.92 -3.61 7.17
CA TYR A 163 -3.55 -3.02 5.98
C TYR A 163 -4.99 -2.59 6.23
N THR A 164 -5.72 -3.25 7.14
CA THR A 164 -7.03 -2.77 7.60
C THR A 164 -6.89 -1.40 8.29
N LEU A 165 -5.95 -1.28 9.23
CA LEU A 165 -5.71 -0.02 9.93
C LEU A 165 -5.22 1.08 8.98
N LEU A 166 -4.27 0.75 8.10
CA LEU A 166 -3.70 1.71 7.14
C LEU A 166 -4.71 2.16 6.10
N LEU A 167 -5.55 1.27 5.58
CA LEU A 167 -6.63 1.66 4.67
C LEU A 167 -7.66 2.53 5.39
N TRP A 168 -7.98 2.24 6.65
CA TRP A 168 -8.85 3.11 7.45
C TRP A 168 -8.26 4.52 7.60
N VAL A 169 -6.96 4.62 7.92
CA VAL A 169 -6.24 5.91 7.98
C VAL A 169 -6.29 6.63 6.62
N ALA A 170 -6.01 5.93 5.52
CA ALA A 170 -6.06 6.52 4.18
C ALA A 170 -7.44 7.10 3.84
N LEU A 171 -8.50 6.33 4.10
CA LEU A 171 -9.87 6.79 3.86
C LEU A 171 -10.23 7.98 4.77
N TYR A 172 -9.76 7.99 6.02
CA TYR A 172 -9.93 9.13 6.92
C TYR A 172 -9.23 10.38 6.40
N LEU A 173 -7.98 10.26 5.92
CA LEU A 173 -7.23 11.38 5.32
C LEU A 173 -7.95 11.94 4.10
N VAL A 174 -8.49 11.09 3.23
CA VAL A 174 -9.29 11.51 2.08
C VAL A 174 -10.51 12.31 2.57
N GLN A 175 -11.30 11.77 3.51
CA GLN A 175 -12.47 12.48 4.04
C GLN A 175 -12.11 13.81 4.71
N ALA A 176 -11.04 13.85 5.49
CA ALA A 176 -10.57 15.07 6.15
C ALA A 176 -10.18 16.14 5.12
N SER A 177 -9.45 15.76 4.07
CA SER A 177 -9.05 16.69 3.00
C SER A 177 -10.23 17.25 2.22
N LEU A 178 -11.26 16.43 1.96
CA LEU A 178 -12.49 16.88 1.29
C LEU A 178 -13.29 17.85 2.17
N ARG A 179 -13.45 17.54 3.46
CA ARG A 179 -14.13 18.44 4.42
C ARG A 179 -13.42 19.79 4.52
N HIS A 180 -12.09 19.79 4.56
CA HIS A 180 -11.30 21.00 4.62
C HIS A 180 -11.48 21.87 3.35
N ARG A 181 -11.47 21.25 2.17
CA ARG A 181 -11.71 21.96 0.89
C ARG A 181 -13.09 22.61 0.85
N THR A 182 -14.13 21.89 1.25
CA THR A 182 -15.51 22.43 1.27
C THR A 182 -15.63 23.61 2.24
N ALA A 183 -14.98 23.53 3.41
CA ALA A 183 -14.97 24.62 4.39
C ALA A 183 -14.29 25.89 3.84
N LEU A 184 -13.17 25.75 3.14
CA LEU A 184 -12.48 26.90 2.50
C LEU A 184 -13.31 27.53 1.39
N GLN A 185 -14.00 26.72 0.58
CA GLN A 185 -14.88 27.23 -0.47
C GLN A 185 -16.06 28.01 0.11
N HIS A 186 -16.65 27.52 1.20
CA HIS A 186 -17.75 28.21 1.88
C HIS A 186 -17.28 29.54 2.51
N ALA A 187 -16.13 29.55 3.18
CA ALA A 187 -15.54 30.77 3.73
C ALA A 187 -15.25 31.82 2.64
N GLY A 188 -14.71 31.40 1.50
CA GLY A 188 -14.45 32.28 0.36
C GLY A 188 -15.73 32.90 -0.22
N ALA A 189 -16.82 32.12 -0.32
CA ALA A 189 -18.11 32.62 -0.81
C ALA A 189 -18.70 33.69 0.13
N VAL A 190 -18.68 33.44 1.44
CA VAL A 190 -19.16 34.40 2.45
C VAL A 190 -18.36 35.70 2.39
N LEU A 191 -17.04 35.64 2.24
CA LEU A 191 -16.20 36.85 2.13
C LEU A 191 -16.54 37.65 0.86
N SER A 192 -16.79 36.98 -0.27
CA SER A 192 -17.15 37.67 -1.52
C SER A 192 -18.52 38.36 -1.49
N GLU A 193 -19.47 37.86 -0.67
CA GLU A 193 -20.78 38.50 -0.46
C GLU A 193 -20.70 39.73 0.45
N VAL A 194 -19.74 39.77 1.38
CA VAL A 194 -19.54 40.93 2.27
C VAL A 194 -18.87 42.10 1.52
N ASP A 195 -18.05 41.80 0.51
CA ASP A 195 -17.33 42.79 -0.29
C ASP A 195 -18.16 43.39 -1.45
N SER A 196 -19.37 42.88 -1.70
CA SER A 196 -20.29 43.32 -2.76
C SER A 196 -21.41 44.23 -2.26
#